data_AF-A0A317ZAS4-F1
#
_entry.id   AF-A0A317ZAS4-F1
#
_cell.length_a   1.000
_cell.length_b   1.000
_cell.length_c   1.000
_cell.angle_alpha   90.00
_cell.angle_beta   90.00
_cell.angle_gamma   90.00
#
_symmetry.space_group_name_H-M   'P 1'
#
loop_
_entity.id
_entity.type
_entity.pdbx_description
1 polymer ?
#
loop_
_entity_poly.entity_id
_entity_poly.type
_entity_poly.pdbx_seq_one_letter_code
_entity_poly.pdbx_strand_id
1 'polypeptide(L)' 'MKRAIGYLRQSTTKQQSLPAQKQAIELLAPKHNIQNIQYISDKQSGRTDNRTGYQQVTERIQQRQCDVLCCYRLNR' A
#
# COMPACT_ATOMS: atom_id res chain seq x y z
N MET A 1 -15.85 -4.16 -10.92
CA MET A 1 -14.69 -3.24 -10.76
C MET A 1 -13.81 -3.81 -9.67
N LYS A 2 -12.49 -3.96 -9.88
CA LYS A 2 -11.60 -4.56 -8.86
C LYS A 2 -11.37 -3.57 -7.72
N ARG A 3 -11.48 -4.01 -6.48
CA ARG A 3 -11.15 -3.23 -5.27
C ARG A 3 -9.66 -3.34 -5.02
N ALA A 4 -8.95 -2.23 -5.23
CA ALA A 4 -7.50 -2.19 -5.09
C ALA A 4 -7.09 -1.39 -3.85
N ILE A 5 -6.12 -1.91 -3.11
CA ILE A 5 -5.52 -1.22 -1.97
C ILE A 5 -4.04 -0.95 -2.28
N GLY A 6 -3.60 0.28 -2.04
CA GLY A 6 -2.20 0.68 -2.15
C GLY A 6 -1.59 0.83 -0.76
N TYR A 7 -0.64 -0.02 -0.39
CA TYR A 7 0.06 0.09 0.90
C TYR A 7 1.39 0.83 0.74
N LEU A 8 1.53 1.92 1.49
CA LEU A 8 2.71 2.80 1.49
C LEU A 8 3.36 2.79 2.88
N ARG A 9 4.69 2.81 2.93
CA ARG A 9 5.37 2.86 4.22
C ARG A 9 6.68 3.63 4.17
N GLN A 10 6.91 4.44 5.20
CA GLN A 10 8.16 5.17 5.37
C GLN A 10 8.55 5.19 6.84
N SER A 11 9.63 4.52 7.21
CA SER A 11 10.15 4.55 8.59
C SER A 11 10.96 5.81 8.89
N THR A 12 11.69 6.31 7.88
CA THR A 12 12.58 7.46 8.04
C THR A 12 12.57 8.32 6.76
N THR A 13 13.02 9.57 6.89
CA THR A 13 13.13 10.52 5.77
C THR A 13 14.21 10.15 4.75
N LYS A 14 15.15 9.26 5.10
CA LYS A 14 16.16 8.71 4.17
C LYS A 14 15.57 7.72 3.16
N GLN A 15 14.39 7.18 3.43
CA GLN A 15 13.69 6.26 2.54
C GLN A 15 12.84 7.02 1.52
N GLN A 16 12.46 6.34 0.43
CA GLN A 16 11.53 6.89 -0.55
C GLN A 16 10.28 7.43 0.13
N SER A 17 9.93 8.67 -0.18
CA SER A 17 8.79 9.34 0.43
C SER A 17 7.47 8.64 0.09
N LEU A 18 6.49 8.70 1.00
CA LEU A 18 5.15 8.17 0.72
C LEU A 18 4.54 8.73 -0.59
N PRO A 19 4.65 10.04 -0.92
CA PRO A 19 4.15 10.57 -2.18
C PRO A 19 4.83 9.93 -3.41
N ALA A 20 6.14 9.73 -3.37
CA ALA A 20 6.85 9.14 -4.50
C ALA A 20 6.53 7.64 -4.67
N GLN A 21 6.29 6.92 -3.56
CA GLN A 21 5.79 5.54 -3.62
C GLN A 21 4.39 5.48 -4.24
N LYS A 22 3.49 6.39 -3.83
CA LYS A 22 2.15 6.52 -4.40
C LYS A 22 2.21 6.78 -5.91
N GLN A 23 3.00 7.76 -6.33
CA GLN A 23 3.16 8.12 -7.75
C GLN A 23 3.68 6.93 -8.58
N ALA A 24 4.64 6.15 -8.06
CA ALA A 24 5.14 4.97 -8.76
C ALA A 24 4.04 3.90 -8.98
N ILE A 25 3.17 3.71 -7.98
CA ILE A 25 2.01 2.80 -8.09
C ILE A 25 1.01 3.36 -9.11
N GLU A 26 0.69 4.64 -9.06
CA GLU A 26 -0.25 5.29 -10.00
C GLU A 26 0.22 5.25 -11.45
N LEU A 27 1.52 5.27 -11.71
CA LEU A 27 2.09 5.13 -13.05
C LEU A 27 2.00 3.69 -13.59
N LEU A 28 2.05 2.69 -12.70
CA LEU A 28 2.05 1.28 -13.09
C LEU A 28 0.64 0.67 -13.14
N ALA A 29 -0.25 1.08 -12.23
CA ALA A 29 -1.58 0.52 -12.07
C ALA A 29 -2.44 0.52 -13.36
N PRO A 30 -2.46 1.60 -14.18
CA PRO A 30 -3.21 1.61 -15.44
C PRO A 30 -2.74 0.55 -16.42
N LYS A 31 -1.44 0.23 -16.45
CA LYS A 31 -0.87 -0.81 -17.33
C LYS A 31 -1.38 -2.21 -16.99
N HIS A 32 -1.92 -2.40 -15.79
CA HIS A 32 -2.50 -3.65 -15.32
C HIS A 32 -4.04 -3.59 -15.21
N ASN A 33 -4.69 -2.56 -15.79
CA ASN A 33 -6.12 -2.33 -15.68
C ASN A 33 -6.61 -2.22 -14.22
N ILE A 34 -5.75 -1.69 -13.34
CA ILE A 34 -6.09 -1.40 -11.94
C ILE A 34 -6.47 0.08 -11.86
N GLN A 35 -7.66 0.34 -11.32
CA GLN A 35 -8.22 1.69 -11.15
C GLN A 35 -8.76 1.83 -9.71
N ASN A 36 -8.98 3.06 -9.26
CA ASN A 36 -9.57 3.39 -7.95
C ASN A 36 -8.86 2.73 -6.75
N ILE A 37 -7.55 2.95 -6.66
CA ILE A 37 -6.73 2.43 -5.55
C ILE A 37 -7.00 3.25 -4.29
N GLN A 38 -7.43 2.59 -3.22
CA GLN A 38 -7.48 3.20 -1.89
C GLN A 38 -6.10 3.09 -1.23
N TYR A 39 -5.49 4.22 -0.89
CA TYR A 39 -4.17 4.23 -0.26
C TYR A 39 -4.26 4.22 1.26
N ILE A 40 -3.46 3.34 1.87
CA ILE A 40 -3.24 3.25 3.31
C ILE A 40 -1.73 3.40 3.55
N SER A 41 -1.33 4.19 4.54
CA SER A 41 0.08 4.50 4.76
C SER A 41 0.50 4.48 6.22
N ASP A 42 1.72 4.01 6.48
CA ASP A 42 2.35 4.07 7.80
C ASP A 42 3.66 4.86 7.80
N LYS A 43 3.85 5.70 8.83
CA LYS A 43 5.13 6.36 9.14
C LYS A 43 5.87 5.63 10.27
N GLN A 44 6.07 4.33 10.12
CA GLN A 44 6.61 3.48 11.18
C GLN A 44 7.60 2.42 10.64
N SER A 45 8.37 1.82 11.55
CA SER A 45 9.23 0.67 11.29
C SER A 45 8.44 -0.51 10.73
N GLY A 46 9.02 -1.24 9.77
CA GLY A 46 8.45 -2.50 9.26
C GLY A 46 8.83 -3.74 10.08
N ARG A 47 9.49 -3.57 11.24
CA ARG A 47 9.93 -4.68 12.10
C ARG A 47 8.81 -5.25 12.98
N THR A 48 7.67 -4.58 13.02
CA THR A 48 6.53 -4.95 13.85
C THR A 48 5.26 -4.93 13.02
N ASP A 49 4.31 -5.81 13.37
CA ASP A 49 3.02 -5.94 12.67
C ASP A 49 1.89 -5.15 13.34
N ASN A 50 2.19 -4.43 14.41
CA ASN A 50 1.27 -3.55 15.14
C ASN A 50 1.09 -2.16 14.50
N ARG A 51 1.39 -2.04 13.20
CA ARG A 51 1.17 -0.81 12.43
C ARG A 51 -0.30 -0.71 12.06
N THR A 52 -0.94 0.41 12.39
CA THR A 52 -2.38 0.61 12.16
C THR A 52 -2.75 0.43 10.68
N GLY A 53 -1.96 0.98 9.76
CA GLY A 53 -2.22 0.83 8.33
C GLY A 53 -2.06 -0.61 7.85
N TYR A 54 -0.99 -1.29 8.29
CA TYR A 54 -0.77 -2.70 7.98
C TYR A 54 -1.92 -3.59 8.46
N GLN A 55 -2.35 -3.43 9.72
CA GLN A 55 -3.47 -4.19 10.29
C GLN A 55 -4.77 -3.97 9.50
N GLN A 56 -5.06 -2.72 9.14
CA GLN A 56 -6.22 -2.38 8.31
C GLN A 56 -6.18 -3.05 6.93
N VAL A 57 -5.00 -3.12 6.30
CA VAL A 57 -4.82 -3.84 5.02
C VAL A 57 -5.07 -5.33 5.22
N THR A 58 -4.47 -5.94 6.24
CA THR A 58 -4.63 -7.38 6.50
C THR A 58 -6.07 -7.75 6.79
N GLU A 59 -6.78 -6.95 7.59
CA GLU A 59 -8.19 -7.16 7.92
C GLU A 59 -9.06 -7.10 6.66
N ARG A 60 -8.85 -6.09 5.80
CA ARG A 60 -9.59 -5.97 4.54
C ARG A 60 -9.33 -7.14 3.60
N ILE A 61 -8.11 -7.67 3.56
CA ILE A 61 -7.80 -8.87 2.77
C ILE A 61 -8.53 -10.09 3.36
N GLN A 62 -8.47 -10.28 4.67
CA GLN A 62 -9.16 -11.39 5.37
C GLN A 62 -10.68 -11.35 5.17
N GLN A 63 -11.28 -10.15 5.18
CA GLN A 63 -12.70 -9.93 4.91
C GLN A 63 -13.06 -9.99 3.42
N ARG A 64 -12.11 -10.36 2.55
CA ARG A 64 -12.27 -10.39 1.08
C ARG A 64 -12.78 -9.05 0.53
N GLN A 65 -12.32 -7.94 1.09
CA GLN A 65 -12.60 -6.57 0.66
C GLN A 65 -11.53 -6.00 -0.29
N CYS A 66 -10.52 -6.80 -0.62
CA CYS A 66 -9.41 -6.43 -1.48
C CYS A 66 -9.21 -7.50 -2.55
N ASP A 67 -9.28 -7.10 -3.82
CA ASP A 67 -9.03 -7.99 -4.96
C ASP A 67 -7.57 -7.85 -5.45
N VAL A 68 -6.95 -6.69 -5.24
CA VAL A 68 -5.57 -6.40 -5.65
C VAL A 68 -4.86 -5.57 -4.58
N LEU A 69 -3.68 -6.03 -4.15
CA LEU A 69 -2.78 -5.25 -3.29
C LEU A 69 -1.62 -4.69 -4.11
N CYS A 70 -1.47 -3.37 -4.09
CA CYS A 70 -0.37 -2.65 -4.70
C CYS A 70 0.62 -2.19 -3.64
N CYS A 71 1.90 -2.48 -3.83
CA CYS A 71 2.98 -1.98 -2.96
C CYS A 71 4.17 -1.56 -3.81
N TYR A 72 4.98 -0.63 -3.29
CA TYR A 72 6.15 -0.13 -4.02
C TYR A 72 7.25 -1.20 -4.16
N ARG A 73 7.49 -1.98 -3.10
CA ARG A 73 8.43 -3.11 -3.01
C ARG A 73 7.96 -4.08 -1.93
N LEU A 74 8.42 -5.34 -1.96
CA LEU A 74 8.00 -6.36 -0.99
C LEU A 74 8.39 -6.06 0.46
N ASN A 75 9.42 -5.23 0.71
CA ASN A 75 9.81 -4.85 2.07
C ASN A 75 8.87 -3.77 2.69
N ARG A 76 7.66 -3.63 2.17
CA ARG A 76 6.66 -2.68 2.65
C ARG A 76 5.80 -3.33 3.72
#